data_AF-A0A432R706-F1
#
_entry.id   AF-A0A432R706-F1
#
_cell.length_a   1.000
_cell.length_b   1.000
_cell.length_c   1.000
_cell.angle_alpha   90.00
_cell.angle_beta   90.00
_cell.angle_gamma   90.00
#
_symmetry.space_group_name_H-M   'P 1'
#
loop_
_entity.id
_entity.type
_entity.pdbx_description
1 polymer ?
#
loop_
_entity_poly.entity_id
_entity_poly.type
_entity_poly.pdbx_seq_one_letter_code
_entity_poly.pdbx_strand_id
1 'polypeptide(L)'
;MEEHIYQPYDVRMAEDGEIVAIVEPDSYLKEMIENKESCFELEIDVDYDEEENEAFLMISLHKDNGQIFMAFPYGEAWDALIEKGTITVALISPLDLENGNVADAITLSLDLDDFDRGFIEGASKMWEAIAEE
;
A
#
# COMPACT_ATOMS: atom_id res chain seq x y z
N MET A 1 -9.97 22.20 -5.08
CA MET A 1 -9.71 21.77 -3.70
C MET A 1 -8.37 21.07 -3.75
N GLU A 2 -7.51 21.31 -2.78
CA GLU A 2 -6.15 20.74 -2.76
C GLU A 2 -6.29 19.27 -2.35
N GLU A 3 -5.69 18.37 -3.12
CA GLU A 3 -5.74 16.93 -2.88
C GLU A 3 -4.57 16.54 -1.98
N HIS A 4 -4.85 15.82 -0.90
CA HIS A 4 -3.83 15.42 0.07
C HIS A 4 -3.31 14.03 -0.25
N ILE A 5 -2.17 13.94 -0.93
CA ILE A 5 -1.55 12.67 -1.31
C ILE A 5 -0.41 12.35 -0.35
N TYR A 6 -0.47 11.18 0.27
CA TYR A 6 0.54 10.66 1.18
C TYR A 6 1.15 9.40 0.58
N GLN A 7 2.47 9.29 0.69
CA GLN A 7 3.22 8.12 0.27
C GLN A 7 4.01 7.56 1.46
N PRO A 8 4.15 6.23 1.58
CA PRO A 8 5.03 5.66 2.58
C PRO A 8 6.48 6.07 2.28
N TYR A 9 7.23 6.40 3.32
CA TYR A 9 8.67 6.62 3.20
C TYR A 9 9.46 5.33 3.45
N ASP A 10 8.81 4.32 4.05
CA ASP A 10 9.36 2.98 4.28
C ASP A 10 8.23 1.95 4.14
N VAL A 11 8.54 0.80 3.57
CA VAL A 11 7.61 -0.31 3.38
C VAL A 11 8.33 -1.56 3.85
N ARG A 12 7.69 -2.31 4.75
CA ARG A 12 8.25 -3.53 5.34
C ARG A 12 7.31 -4.69 5.11
N MET A 13 7.87 -5.88 5.02
CA MET A 13 7.12 -7.13 5.00
C MET A 13 7.37 -7.88 6.31
N ALA A 14 6.30 -8.23 7.01
CA ALA A 14 6.37 -9.08 8.19
C ALA A 14 6.63 -10.55 7.80
N GLU A 15 7.05 -11.36 8.76
CA GLU A 15 7.36 -12.78 8.53
C GLU A 15 6.15 -13.60 8.05
N ASP A 16 4.93 -13.13 8.32
CA ASP A 16 3.68 -13.77 7.91
C ASP A 16 3.10 -13.24 6.60
N GLY A 17 3.86 -12.41 5.86
CA GLY A 17 3.47 -11.84 4.58
C GLY A 17 2.61 -10.58 4.67
N GLU A 18 2.39 -10.02 5.86
CA GLU A 18 1.73 -8.72 6.00
C GLU A 18 2.64 -7.59 5.47
N ILE A 19 2.09 -6.72 4.62
CA ILE A 19 2.77 -5.50 4.18
C ILE A 19 2.49 -4.38 5.18
N VAL A 20 3.53 -3.73 5.68
CA VAL A 20 3.44 -2.57 6.57
C VAL A 20 3.99 -1.33 5.86
N ALA A 21 3.11 -0.43 5.45
CA ALA A 21 3.43 0.85 4.83
C ALA A 21 3.56 1.93 5.90
N ILE A 22 4.75 2.51 6.05
CA ILE A 22 5.05 3.51 7.08
C ILE A 22 4.97 4.91 6.48
N VAL A 23 4.04 5.71 6.99
CA VAL A 23 3.74 7.05 6.48
C VAL A 23 4.04 8.08 7.57
N GLU A 24 4.61 9.22 7.17
CA GLU A 24 4.88 10.28 8.14
C GLU A 24 3.55 10.85 8.69
N PRO A 25 3.40 11.00 10.02
CA PRO A 25 2.14 11.44 10.59
C PRO A 25 1.86 12.90 10.23
N ASP A 26 0.74 13.15 9.56
CA ASP A 26 0.21 14.48 9.31
C ASP A 26 -1.14 14.69 10.02
N SER A 27 -1.47 15.94 10.34
CA SER A 27 -2.72 16.29 11.03
C SER A 27 -3.96 15.87 10.25
N TYR A 28 -3.99 16.10 8.94
CA TYR A 28 -5.14 15.72 8.11
C TYR A 28 -5.19 14.20 7.92
N LEU A 29 -4.05 13.54 7.72
CA LEU A 29 -3.98 12.07 7.61
C LEU A 29 -4.50 11.37 8.89
N LYS A 30 -4.16 11.89 10.06
CA LYS A 30 -4.68 11.40 11.35
C LYS A 30 -6.20 11.54 11.43
N GLU A 31 -6.71 12.74 11.13
CA GLU A 31 -8.16 13.00 11.11
C GLU A 31 -8.87 12.09 10.11
N MET A 32 -8.32 11.91 8.91
CA MET A 32 -8.83 11.03 7.87
C MET A 32 -8.93 9.58 8.35
N ILE A 33 -7.90 9.04 9.01
CA ILE A 33 -7.91 7.66 9.54
C ILE A 33 -8.89 7.50 10.71
N GLU A 34 -8.95 8.48 11.62
CA GLU A 34 -9.80 8.42 12.82
C GLU A 34 -11.28 8.71 12.54
N ASN A 35 -11.59 9.42 11.45
CA ASN A 35 -12.96 9.71 11.04
C ASN A 35 -13.74 8.41 10.79
N LYS A 36 -14.90 8.23 11.42
CA LYS A 36 -15.74 7.03 11.25
C LYS A 36 -17.00 7.27 10.42
N GLU A 37 -17.18 8.47 9.89
CA GLU A 37 -18.37 8.86 9.13
C GLU A 37 -18.29 8.44 7.65
N SER A 38 -17.08 8.25 7.12
CA SER A 38 -16.81 7.78 5.76
C SER A 38 -15.92 6.53 5.77
N CYS A 39 -16.04 5.72 4.72
CA CYS A 39 -15.22 4.53 4.50
C CYS A 39 -14.03 4.88 3.60
N PHE A 40 -12.97 4.08 3.68
CA PHE A 40 -11.91 4.07 2.68
C PHE A 40 -12.39 3.33 1.43
N GLU A 41 -12.07 3.88 0.26
CA GLU A 41 -12.18 3.23 -1.03
C GLU A 41 -10.79 2.73 -1.44
N LEU A 42 -10.71 1.47 -1.85
CA LEU A 42 -9.49 0.83 -2.31
C LEU A 42 -9.50 0.80 -3.84
N GLU A 43 -8.40 1.25 -4.44
CA GLU A 43 -8.14 1.13 -5.87
C GLU A 43 -6.80 0.39 -6.06
N ILE A 44 -6.79 -0.58 -6.96
CA ILE A 44 -5.62 -1.37 -7.33
C ILE A 44 -5.46 -1.28 -8.84
N ASP A 45 -4.27 -0.88 -9.28
CA ASP A 45 -3.91 -0.77 -10.69
C ASP A 45 -2.48 -1.27 -10.92
N VAL A 46 -2.12 -1.52 -12.17
CA VAL A 46 -0.77 -1.98 -12.54
C VAL A 46 -0.25 -1.16 -13.70
N ASP A 47 0.94 -0.59 -13.49
CA ASP A 47 1.71 0.08 -14.53
C ASP A 47 2.76 -0.87 -15.09
N TYR A 48 2.73 -1.11 -16.40
CA TYR A 48 3.72 -1.90 -17.11
C TYR A 48 4.63 -0.95 -17.88
N ASP A 49 5.85 -0.76 -17.39
CA ASP A 49 6.86 0.04 -18.05
C ASP A 49 7.66 -0.83 -19.01
N GLU A 50 7.24 -0.86 -20.28
CA GLU A 50 7.94 -1.57 -21.35
C GLU A 50 9.32 -0.95 -21.67
N GLU A 51 9.55 0.33 -21.37
CA GLU A 51 10.82 1.01 -21.68
C GLU A 51 11.92 0.59 -20.70
N GLU A 52 11.60 0.56 -19.41
CA GLU A 52 12.51 0.15 -18.33
C GLU A 52 12.43 -1.36 -18.03
N ASN A 53 11.49 -2.08 -18.65
CA ASN A 53 11.20 -3.48 -18.40
C ASN A 53 10.91 -3.74 -16.90
N GLU A 54 10.01 -2.93 -16.36
CA GLU A 54 9.54 -3.01 -14.98
C GLU A 54 8.01 -3.03 -14.92
N ALA A 55 7.45 -3.58 -13.84
CA ALA A 55 6.03 -3.50 -13.57
C ALA A 55 5.80 -3.07 -12.13
N PHE A 56 4.80 -2.21 -11.91
CA PHE A 56 4.47 -1.65 -10.61
C PHE A 56 3.00 -1.88 -10.29
N LEU A 57 2.75 -2.50 -9.13
CA LEU A 57 1.42 -2.58 -8.54
C LEU A 57 1.18 -1.31 -7.75
N MET A 58 0.18 -0.55 -8.17
CA MET A 58 -0.25 0.69 -7.52
C MET A 58 -1.47 0.40 -6.67
N ILE A 59 -1.42 0.76 -5.40
CA ILE A 59 -2.54 0.64 -4.46
C ILE A 59 -2.82 2.01 -3.87
N SER A 60 -4.06 2.46 -4.01
CA SER A 60 -4.53 3.73 -3.48
C SER A 60 -5.68 3.53 -2.49
N LEU A 61 -5.56 4.17 -1.32
CA LEU A 61 -6.63 4.27 -0.33
C LEU A 61 -7.18 5.68 -0.35
N HIS A 62 -8.41 5.84 -0.84
CA HIS A 62 -9.09 7.12 -0.94
C HIS A 62 -10.07 7.32 0.19
N LYS A 63 -10.07 8.51 0.79
CA LYS A 63 -11.10 8.92 1.74
C LYS A 63 -11.16 10.44 1.84
N ASP A 64 -12.38 10.96 1.85
CA ASP A 64 -12.64 12.41 1.85
C ASP A 64 -11.87 13.10 0.70
N ASN A 65 -10.95 14.03 0.98
CA ASN A 65 -10.04 14.64 -0.04
C ASN A 65 -8.59 14.13 0.08
N GLY A 66 -8.38 12.97 0.70
CA GLY A 66 -7.06 12.38 0.91
C GLY A 66 -6.87 11.04 0.19
N GLN A 67 -5.61 10.75 -0.11
CA GLN A 67 -5.15 9.51 -0.72
C GLN A 67 -3.88 9.04 -0.03
N ILE A 68 -3.82 7.75 0.31
CA ILE A 68 -2.57 7.06 0.63
C ILE A 68 -2.21 6.23 -0.59
N PHE A 69 -1.11 6.57 -1.25
CA PHE A 69 -0.63 5.92 -2.47
C PHE A 69 0.59 5.06 -2.17
N MET A 70 0.55 3.81 -2.61
CA MET A 70 1.62 2.82 -2.45
C MET A 70 1.93 2.22 -3.82
N ALA A 71 3.21 2.09 -4.16
CA ALA A 71 3.65 1.44 -5.39
C ALA A 71 4.65 0.35 -5.04
N PHE A 72 4.43 -0.86 -5.57
CA PHE A 72 5.27 -2.02 -5.33
C PHE A 72 5.83 -2.52 -6.65
N PRO A 73 7.16 -2.55 -6.84
CA PRO A 73 7.73 -3.20 -8.02
C PRO A 73 7.38 -4.69 -7.99
N TYR A 74 7.30 -5.30 -9.18
CA TYR A 74 7.07 -6.73 -9.33
C TYR A 74 8.05 -7.55 -8.49
N GLY A 75 7.53 -8.51 -7.72
CA GLY A 75 8.31 -9.39 -6.85
C GLY A 75 7.58 -9.79 -5.58
N GLU A 76 8.33 -9.96 -4.48
CA GLU A 76 7.83 -10.57 -3.23
C GLU A 76 6.60 -9.88 -2.63
N ALA A 77 6.47 -8.56 -2.80
CA ALA A 77 5.30 -7.83 -2.31
C ALA A 77 4.01 -8.26 -3.02
N TRP A 78 4.07 -8.56 -4.32
CA TRP A 78 2.90 -9.03 -5.07
C TRP A 78 2.51 -10.43 -4.59
N ASP A 79 3.49 -11.33 -4.42
CA ASP A 79 3.28 -12.68 -3.88
C ASP A 79 2.63 -12.63 -2.50
N ALA A 80 3.15 -11.77 -1.61
CA ALA A 80 2.62 -11.57 -0.26
C ALA A 80 1.16 -11.07 -0.30
N LEU A 81 0.82 -10.16 -1.22
CA LEU A 81 -0.55 -9.68 -1.38
C LEU A 81 -1.49 -10.75 -1.96
N ILE A 82 -1.01 -11.60 -2.86
CA ILE A 82 -1.79 -12.73 -3.40
C ILE A 82 -2.07 -13.76 -2.29
N GLU A 83 -1.06 -14.10 -1.48
CA GLU A 83 -1.17 -15.15 -0.46
C GLU A 83 -1.89 -14.67 0.81
N LYS A 84 -1.43 -13.56 1.39
CA LYS A 84 -1.91 -13.02 2.66
C LYS A 84 -2.97 -11.94 2.45
N GLY A 85 -2.73 -11.01 1.52
CA GLY A 85 -3.66 -9.93 1.18
C GLY A 85 -3.89 -8.91 2.30
N THR A 86 -2.99 -8.76 3.27
CA THR A 86 -3.14 -7.79 4.35
C THR A 86 -2.13 -6.66 4.19
N ILE A 87 -2.61 -5.42 4.23
CA ILE A 87 -1.78 -4.20 4.26
C ILE A 87 -2.12 -3.41 5.51
N THR A 88 -1.10 -3.04 6.28
CA THR A 88 -1.22 -2.12 7.41
C THR A 88 -0.49 -0.81 7.10
N VAL A 89 -1.22 0.30 7.14
CA VAL A 89 -0.65 1.64 7.15
C VAL A 89 -0.37 2.03 8.59
N ALA A 90 0.88 2.37 8.90
CA ALA A 90 1.32 2.84 10.21
C ALA A 90 1.81 4.30 10.13
N LEU A 91 1.24 5.17 10.97
CA LEU A 91 1.68 6.56 11.08
C LEU A 91 2.81 6.66 12.10
N ILE A 92 4.05 6.73 11.62
CA ILE A 92 5.26 6.76 12.46
C ILE A 92 6.23 7.79 11.89
N SER A 93 6.75 8.70 12.72
CA SER A 93 7.79 9.63 12.28
C SER A 93 9.11 8.88 12.06
N PRO A 94 9.98 9.32 11.12
CA PRO A 94 11.28 8.66 10.93
C PRO A 94 12.11 8.57 12.22
N LEU A 95 12.05 9.61 13.07
CA LEU A 95 12.74 9.64 14.36
C LEU A 95 12.19 8.60 15.34
N ASP A 96 10.86 8.42 15.39
CA ASP A 96 10.25 7.41 16.26
C ASP A 96 10.56 5.99 15.78
N LEU A 97 10.59 5.78 14.46
CA LEU A 97 10.96 4.51 13.85
C LEU A 97 12.42 4.15 14.18
N GLU A 98 13.35 5.09 14.05
CA GLU A 98 14.77 4.90 14.39
C GLU A 98 15.00 4.58 15.87
N ASN A 99 14.22 5.22 16.76
CA ASN A 99 14.33 5.00 18.20
C ASN A 99 13.51 3.80 18.71
N GLY A 100 12.75 3.12 17.85
CA GLY A 100 11.87 2.01 18.23
C GLY A 100 10.63 2.42 19.01
N ASN A 101 10.25 3.69 18.96
CA ASN A 101 9.08 4.26 19.66
C ASN A 101 7.78 4.04 18.86
N VAL A 102 7.40 2.78 18.66
CA VAL A 102 6.25 2.43 17.79
C VAL A 102 4.95 2.08 18.54
N ALA A 103 4.98 2.09 19.88
CA ALA A 103 3.87 1.59 20.69
C ALA A 103 2.56 2.40 20.55
N ASP A 104 2.67 3.71 20.30
CA ASP A 104 1.53 4.62 20.19
C ASP A 104 1.21 4.97 18.72
N ALA A 105 1.70 4.18 17.76
CA ALA A 105 1.46 4.41 16.34
C ALA A 105 -0.03 4.23 16.01
N ILE A 106 -0.58 5.17 15.24
CA ILE A 106 -1.91 5.02 14.66
C ILE A 106 -1.79 4.07 13.46
N THR A 107 -2.60 3.03 13.44
CA THR A 107 -2.58 2.02 12.38
C THR A 107 -3.94 1.85 11.73
N LEU A 108 -3.94 1.60 10.43
CA LEU A 108 -5.09 1.18 9.64
C LEU A 108 -4.72 -0.11 8.91
N SER A 109 -5.45 -1.19 9.14
CA SER A 109 -5.28 -2.44 8.41
C SER A 109 -6.41 -2.63 7.41
N LEU A 110 -6.07 -3.07 6.21
CA LEU A 110 -7.00 -3.49 5.18
C LEU A 110 -6.68 -4.91 4.72
N ASP A 111 -7.72 -5.65 4.41
CA ASP A 111 -7.63 -6.99 3.83
C ASP A 111 -8.19 -6.94 2.40
N LEU A 112 -7.39 -7.41 1.45
CA LEU A 112 -7.75 -7.58 0.06
C LEU A 112 -8.72 -8.75 -0.07
N ASP A 113 -9.82 -8.53 -0.80
CA ASP A 113 -10.77 -9.60 -1.04
C ASP A 113 -10.26 -10.61 -2.09
N ASP A 114 -11.07 -11.62 -2.42
CA ASP A 114 -10.69 -12.62 -3.44
C ASP A 114 -10.59 -12.00 -4.86
N PHE A 115 -11.36 -10.95 -5.14
CA PHE A 115 -11.36 -10.28 -6.43
C PHE A 115 -10.05 -9.49 -6.62
N ASP A 116 -9.68 -8.69 -5.63
CA ASP A 116 -8.45 -7.90 -5.61
C ASP A 116 -7.21 -8.80 -5.76
N ARG A 117 -7.16 -9.89 -4.98
CA ARG A 117 -6.06 -10.86 -5.08
C ARG A 117 -6.01 -11.56 -6.43
N GLY A 118 -7.16 -11.93 -6.97
CA GLY A 118 -7.26 -12.51 -8.31
C GLY A 118 -6.80 -11.55 -9.41
N PHE A 119 -7.04 -10.24 -9.25
CA PHE A 119 -6.52 -9.21 -10.14
C PHE A 119 -4.99 -9.16 -10.09
N ILE A 120 -4.39 -9.10 -8.91
CA ILE A 120 -2.92 -9.07 -8.73
C ILE A 120 -2.28 -10.35 -9.31
N GLU A 121 -2.86 -11.52 -9.07
CA GLU A 121 -2.37 -12.78 -9.65
C GLU A 121 -2.44 -12.76 -11.18
N GLY A 122 -3.53 -12.23 -11.75
CA GLY A 122 -3.69 -12.08 -13.19
C GLY A 122 -2.65 -11.13 -13.81
N ALA A 123 -2.40 -10.01 -13.15
CA ALA A 123 -1.38 -9.05 -13.55
C ALA A 123 0.03 -9.64 -13.47
N SER A 124 0.33 -10.39 -12.40
CA SER A 124 1.62 -11.08 -12.23
C SER A 124 1.90 -12.00 -13.43
N LYS A 125 0.94 -12.86 -13.78
CA LYS A 125 1.06 -13.78 -14.92
C LYS A 125 1.18 -13.07 -16.26
N MET A 126 0.54 -11.91 -16.41
CA MET A 126 0.67 -11.09 -17.60
C MET A 126 2.09 -10.54 -17.72
N TRP A 127 2.63 -10.01 -16.62
CA TRP A 127 4.01 -9.52 -16.59
C TRP A 127 5.02 -10.61 -16.93
N GLU A 128 4.91 -11.79 -16.30
CA GLU A 128 5.77 -12.94 -16.60
C GLU A 128 5.74 -13.31 -18.08
N ALA A 129 4.55 -13.30 -18.70
CA ALA A 129 4.40 -13.62 -20.11
C ALA A 129 5.05 -12.56 -21.04
N ILE A 130 5.06 -11.28 -20.64
CA ILE A 130 5.66 -10.19 -21.43
C ILE A 130 7.17 -10.13 -21.22
N ALA A 131 7.63 -10.30 -19.98
CA ALA A 131 9.05 -10.21 -19.61
C ALA A 131 9.89 -11.42 -20.05
N GLU A 132 9.25 -12.56 -20.36
CA GLU A 132 9.91 -13.75 -20.91
C GLU A 132 10.08 -13.72 -22.45
N GLU A 133 9.49 -12.74 -23.17
CA GLU A 133 9.67 -12.54 -24.63
C GLU A 133 10.96 -11.77 -24.98
#